data_AF-A0A2J7PNI4-F1
#
_entry.id   AF-A0A2J7PNI4-F1
#
_cell.length_a   1.000
_cell.length_b   1.000
_cell.length_c   1.000
_cell.angle_alpha   90.00
_cell.angle_beta   90.00
_cell.angle_gamma   90.00
#
_symmetry.space_group_name_H-M   'P 1'
#
loop_
_entity.id
_entity.type
_entity.pdbx_description
1 polymer ?
#
loop_
_entity_poly.entity_id
_entity_poly.type
_entity_poly.pdbx_seq_one_letter_code
_entity_poly.pdbx_strand_id
1 'polypeptide(L)' 'MSYQEMFEPSVDNPVLWKCRSCGKEVSNRWHHFHSHTSQRSLCPYCTASYSRIDTLRNHIRGKHQDLFFRPLN' A
#
# COMPACT_ATOMS: atom_id res chain seq x y z
N MET A 1 9.52 5.08 6.10
CA MET A 1 9.71 4.56 7.47
C MET A 1 9.60 3.06 7.44
N SER A 2 10.55 2.34 8.06
CA SER A 2 10.47 0.89 8.19
C SER A 2 9.38 0.48 9.21
N TYR A 3 8.99 -0.80 9.21
CA TYR A 3 8.00 -1.33 10.17
C TYR A 3 8.43 -1.12 11.63
N GLN A 4 9.71 -1.35 11.93
CA GLN A 4 10.24 -1.27 13.30
C GLN A 4 10.26 0.17 13.82
N GLU A 5 10.51 1.15 12.95
CA GLU A 5 10.62 2.56 13.33
C GLU A 5 9.27 3.30 13.36
N MET A 6 8.21 2.69 12.81
CA MET A 6 6.90 3.33 12.69
C MET A 6 6.14 3.40 14.01
N PHE A 7 6.44 2.54 14.98
CA PHE A 7 5.63 2.39 16.18
C PHE A 7 6.43 2.59 17.46
N GLU A 8 5.81 3.24 18.43
CA GLU A 8 6.31 3.36 19.80
C GLU A 8 5.21 2.96 20.81
N PRO A 9 5.58 2.52 22.03
CA PRO A 9 4.59 2.20 23.06
C PRO A 9 3.73 3.43 23.38
N SER A 10 2.42 3.23 23.55
CA SER A 10 1.55 4.30 24.05
C SER A 10 1.85 4.59 25.52
N VAL A 11 1.80 5.88 25.90
CA VAL A 11 1.98 6.35 27.27
C VAL A 11 0.70 6.18 28.09
N ASP A 12 -0.46 6.28 27.44
CA ASP A 12 -1.78 6.23 28.08
C ASP A 12 -2.24 4.78 28.27
N ASN A 13 -1.93 3.90 27.31
CA ASN A 13 -2.38 2.53 27.33
C ASN A 13 -1.26 1.53 26.95
N PRO A 14 -0.79 0.69 27.89
CA PRO A 14 0.34 -0.22 27.67
C PRO A 14 0.05 -1.34 26.65
N VAL A 15 -1.21 -1.58 26.27
CA VAL A 15 -1.54 -2.54 25.19
C VAL A 15 -1.58 -1.92 23.79
N LEU A 16 -1.46 -0.59 23.69
CA LEU A 16 -1.50 0.14 22.42
C LEU A 16 -0.11 0.63 21.99
N TRP A 17 0.01 0.83 20.69
CA TRP A 17 1.19 1.38 20.06
C TRP A 17 0.82 2.63 19.27
N LYS A 18 1.56 3.71 19.49
CA LYS A 18 1.40 4.96 18.76
C LYS A 18 2.18 4.91 17.44
N CYS A 19 1.50 5.22 16.35
CA CYS A 19 2.12 5.35 15.04
C CYS A 19 2.77 6.73 14.90
N ARG A 20 4.08 6.78 14.65
CA ARG A 20 4.80 8.03 14.42
C ARG A 20 4.42 8.74 13.12
N SER A 21 3.96 7.98 12.12
CA SER A 21 3.58 8.55 10.82
C SER A 21 2.27 9.33 10.85
N CYS A 22 1.32 8.96 11.71
CA CYS A 22 -0.02 9.56 11.73
C CYS A 22 -0.60 9.84 13.12
N GLY A 23 0.14 9.55 14.19
CA GLY A 23 -0.25 9.81 15.57
C GLY A 23 -1.30 8.86 16.16
N LYS A 24 -1.87 7.94 15.36
CA LYS A 24 -2.92 7.02 15.84
C LYS A 24 -2.36 5.96 16.79
N GLU A 25 -3.11 5.67 17.83
CA GLU A 25 -2.86 4.55 18.73
C GLU A 25 -3.61 3.31 18.24
N VAL A 26 -2.90 2.20 18.11
CA VAL A 26 -3.42 0.95 17.55
C VAL A 26 -2.95 -0.25 18.36
N SER A 27 -3.81 -1.25 18.51
CA SER A 27 -3.43 -2.54 19.10
C SER A 27 -2.72 -3.44 18.08
N ASN A 28 -3.10 -3.36 16.79
CA ASN A 28 -2.53 -4.16 15.72
C ASN A 28 -1.57 -3.35 14.82
N ARG A 29 -0.28 -3.37 15.14
CA ARG A 29 0.78 -2.71 14.37
C ARG A 29 0.91 -3.22 12.94
N TRP A 30 0.77 -4.52 12.72
CA TRP A 30 0.95 -5.12 11.40
C TRP A 30 -0.12 -4.63 10.41
N HIS A 31 -1.39 -4.70 10.81
CA HIS A 31 -2.49 -4.24 9.96
C HIS A 31 -2.39 -2.74 9.70
N HIS A 32 -2.08 -1.95 10.75
CA HIS A 32 -1.91 -0.52 10.60
C HIS A 32 -0.74 -0.16 9.68
N PHE A 33 0.39 -0.85 9.80
CA PHE A 33 1.54 -0.65 8.93
C PHE A 33 1.17 -0.83 7.46
N HIS A 34 0.46 -1.91 7.14
CA HIS A 34 -0.01 -2.18 5.77
C HIS A 34 -1.01 -1.18 5.26
N SER A 35 -1.71 -0.43 6.13
CA SER A 35 -2.52 0.70 5.65
C SER A 35 -1.65 1.82 5.06
N HIS A 36 -0.47 2.07 5.63
CA HIS A 36 0.52 3.03 5.09
C HIS A 36 1.32 2.46 3.93
N THR A 37 1.73 1.21 4.05
CA THR A 37 2.54 0.52 3.02
C THR A 37 1.70 -0.25 2.03
N SER A 38 0.39 0.05 1.94
CA SER A 38 -0.52 -0.51 0.93
C SER A 38 0.22 -0.49 -0.39
N GLN A 39 0.75 -1.64 -0.83
CA GLN A 39 1.66 -1.67 -1.96
C GLN A 39 0.83 -1.31 -3.17
N ARG A 40 0.91 -0.02 -3.53
CA ARG A 40 0.19 0.46 -4.69
C ARG A 40 0.84 -0.20 -5.88
N SER A 41 0.07 -1.00 -6.58
CA SER A 41 0.51 -1.60 -7.83
C SER A 41 0.61 -0.46 -8.84
N LEU A 42 1.84 -0.12 -9.23
CA LEU A 42 2.09 0.89 -10.24
C LEU A 42 1.79 0.31 -11.62
N CYS A 43 1.20 1.11 -12.48
CA CYS A 43 1.10 0.74 -13.89
C CYS A 43 2.51 0.78 -14.52
N PRO A 44 2.94 -0.26 -15.24
CA PRO A 44 4.23 -0.24 -15.92
C PRO A 44 4.27 0.70 -17.14
N TYR A 45 3.11 1.19 -17.59
CA TYR A 45 2.98 1.98 -18.82
C TYR A 45 2.61 3.45 -18.58
N CYS A 46 2.34 3.85 -17.33
CA CYS A 46 2.06 5.23 -16.96
C CYS A 46 2.31 5.49 -15.46
N THR A 47 2.06 6.71 -14.99
CA THR A 47 2.28 7.10 -13.60
C THR A 47 1.12 6.71 -12.65
N ALA A 48 0.11 5.99 -13.14
CA ALA A 48 -1.04 5.59 -12.34
C ALA A 48 -0.66 4.54 -11.28
N SER A 49 -1.26 4.65 -10.10
CA SER A 49 -1.04 3.75 -8.96
C SER A 49 -2.37 3.27 -8.39
N TYR A 50 -2.42 1.99 -8.00
CA TYR A 50 -3.66 1.34 -7.60
C TYR A 50 -3.49 0.61 -6.28
N SER A 51 -4.44 0.74 -5.36
CA SER A 51 -4.40 0.03 -4.06
C SER A 51 -4.59 -1.49 -4.18
N ARG A 52 -5.10 -1.97 -5.32
CA ARG A 52 -5.39 -3.39 -5.57
C ARG A 52 -4.97 -3.83 -6.97
N ILE A 53 -4.49 -5.07 -7.08
CA ILE A 53 -4.04 -5.64 -8.36
C ILE A 53 -5.15 -5.80 -9.40
N ASP A 54 -6.39 -6.10 -8.98
CA ASP A 54 -7.52 -6.23 -9.90
C ASP A 54 -7.88 -4.89 -10.54
N THR A 55 -7.82 -3.80 -9.77
CA THR A 55 -8.05 -2.44 -10.29
C THR A 55 -6.95 -2.01 -11.27
N LEU A 56 -5.68 -2.39 -11.00
CA LEU A 56 -4.60 -2.19 -11.96
C LEU A 56 -4.83 -2.97 -13.26
N ARG A 57 -5.19 -4.26 -13.18
CA ARG A 57 -5.46 -5.10 -14.38
C ARG A 57 -6.57 -4.51 -15.24
N ASN A 58 -7.65 -4.04 -14.61
CA ASN A 58 -8.74 -3.39 -15.35
C ASN A 58 -8.30 -2.07 -16.00
N HIS A 59 -7.46 -1.28 -15.30
CA HIS A 59 -6.86 -0.09 -15.89
C HIS A 59 -6.02 -0.42 -17.13
N ILE A 60 -5.11 -1.40 -17.04
CA ILE A 60 -4.27 -1.78 -18.19
C ILE A 60 -5.15 -2.26 -19.35
N ARG A 61 -6.17 -3.09 -19.08
CA ARG A 61 -7.12 -3.53 -20.10
C ARG A 61 -7.98 -2.41 -20.68
N GLY A 62 -8.17 -1.28 -19.99
CA GLY A 62 -8.99 -0.18 -20.50
C GLY A 62 -8.18 0.91 -21.20
N LYS A 63 -6.99 1.22 -20.67
CA LYS A 63 -6.17 2.38 -21.05
C LYS A 63 -4.90 2.00 -21.82
N HIS A 64 -4.53 0.72 -21.81
CA HIS A 64 -3.34 0.18 -22.45
C HIS A 64 -3.69 -1.08 -23.28
N GLN A 65 -4.86 -1.03 -23.95
CA GLN A 65 -5.41 -2.13 -24.76
C GLN A 65 -4.45 -2.59 -25.86
N ASP A 66 -3.77 -1.64 -26.49
CA ASP A 66 -2.85 -1.89 -27.60
C ASP A 66 -1.58 -2.66 -27.21
N LEU A 67 -1.31 -2.82 -25.92
CA LEU A 67 -0.11 -3.49 -25.40
C LEU A 67 -0.34 -4.97 -25.04
N PHE A 68 -1.60 -5.43 -24.96
CA PHE A 68 -1.93 -6.84 -24.75
C PHE A 68 -1.87 -7.70 -26.03
N PHE A 69 -1.74 -7.07 -27.20
CA PHE A 69 -1.68 -7.76 -28.50
C PHE A 69 -0.26 -7.89 -29.07
N ARG A 70 0.80 -7.68 -28.28
CA ARG A 70 2.13 -8.13 -28.69
C ARG A 70 2.38 -9.53 -28.13
N PRO A 71 2.31 -10.60 -28.95
CA PRO A 71 2.86 -11.88 -28.53
C PRO A 71 4.33 -11.66 -28.16
N LEU A 72 4.74 -12.27 -27.05
CA LEU A 72 6.15 -12.44 -26.70
C LEU A 72 6.82 -13.11 -27.90
N ASN A 73 7.68 -12.36 -28.61
CA ASN A 73 8.68 -12.93 -29.49
C ASN A 73 9.85 -13.43 -28.63
#